data_AF-A0A2D0HEY0-F1
#
_entry.id   AF-A0A2D0HEY0-F1
#
_cell.length_a   1.000
_cell.length_b   1.000
_cell.length_c   1.000
_cell.angle_alpha   90.00
_cell.angle_beta   90.00
_cell.angle_gamma   90.00
#
_symmetry.space_group_name_H-M   'P 1'
#
loop_
_entity.id
_entity.type
_entity.pdbx_description
1 polymer ?
#
loop_
_entity_poly.entity_id
_entity_poly.type
_entity_poly.pdbx_seq_one_letter_code
_entity_poly.pdbx_strand_id
1 'polypeptide(L)' 'MSSAISSAAAGADIHNCATPSPVPPHGPGVVIDGSKTVFINNLPACRMGDTIIEALGPPNKIIKGNPTVLIGG' A
#
# COMPACT_ATOMS: atom_id res chain seq x y z
N MET A 1 4.84 -9.96 13.81
CA MET A 1 4.62 -9.84 12.35
C MET A 1 3.79 -8.61 11.95
N SER A 2 2.93 -8.07 12.83
CA SER A 2 2.23 -6.79 12.59
C SER A 2 3.11 -5.53 12.63
N SER A 3 4.22 -5.55 13.36
CA SER A 3 5.10 -4.38 13.55
C SER A 3 5.91 -4.04 12.29
N ALA A 4 6.27 -5.04 11.47
CA ALA A 4 7.02 -4.83 10.22
C ALA A 4 6.18 -4.12 9.14
N ILE A 5 4.87 -4.39 9.12
CA ILE A 5 3.90 -3.79 8.19
C ILE A 5 3.73 -2.29 8.52
N SER A 6 3.59 -1.93 9.80
CA SER A 6 3.51 -0.52 10.21
C SER A 6 4.83 0.23 10.02
N SER A 7 5.99 -0.42 10.16
CA SER A 7 7.30 0.24 10.02
C SER A 7 7.73 0.48 8.57
N ALA A 8 7.32 -0.37 7.63
CA ALA A 8 7.76 -0.27 6.23
C ALA A 8 7.09 0.88 5.45
N ALA A 9 5.85 1.24 5.82
CA ALA A 9 5.09 2.30 5.17
C ALA A 9 4.98 3.59 6.00
N ALA A 10 5.64 3.63 7.16
CA ALA A 10 5.40 4.64 8.20
C ALA A 10 3.90 4.82 8.56
N GLY A 11 3.07 3.79 8.32
CA GLY A 11 1.62 3.81 8.55
C GLY A 11 0.77 4.38 7.41
N ALA A 12 1.31 4.65 6.21
CA ALA A 12 0.50 5.09 5.07
C ALA A 12 -0.23 3.90 4.39
N ASP A 13 -1.53 4.10 4.14
CA ASP A 13 -2.50 3.28 3.40
C ASP A 13 -2.37 1.74 3.47
N ILE A 14 -3.36 1.13 4.13
CA ILE A 14 -3.48 -0.31 4.30
C ILE A 14 -4.44 -0.88 3.26
N HIS A 15 -3.99 -1.90 2.54
CA HIS A 15 -4.81 -2.76 1.71
C HIS A 15 -5.22 -4.00 2.51
N ASN A 16 -6.44 -4.51 2.34
CA ASN A 16 -6.82 -5.78 2.96
C ASN A 16 -7.31 -6.75 1.88
N CYS A 17 -6.51 -7.77 1.61
CA CYS A 17 -6.77 -8.73 0.55
C CYS A 17 -7.49 -9.96 1.10
N ALA A 18 -8.72 -10.16 0.64
CA ALA A 18 -9.56 -11.29 1.03
C ALA A 18 -9.33 -12.54 0.16
N THR A 19 -8.30 -12.54 -0.70
CA THR A 19 -8.00 -13.69 -1.56
C THR A 19 -7.78 -14.92 -0.68
N PRO A 20 -8.60 -15.99 -0.83
CA PRO A 20 -8.62 -17.09 0.13
C PRO A 20 -7.41 -18.03 0.09
N SER A 21 -6.55 -17.90 -0.92
CA SER A 21 -5.44 -18.84 -1.19
C SER A 21 -4.12 -18.07 -1.19
N PRO A 22 -3.09 -18.47 -0.43
CA PRO A 22 -3.10 -19.59 0.52
C PRO A 22 -4.07 -19.35 1.68
N VAL A 23 -4.48 -20.41 2.39
CA VAL A 23 -5.22 -20.27 3.66
C VAL A 23 -4.18 -20.15 4.77
N PRO A 24 -4.27 -19.17 5.69
CA PRO A 24 -5.29 -18.11 5.80
C PRO A 24 -5.14 -17.01 4.72
N PRO A 25 -6.21 -16.25 4.39
CA PRO A 25 -6.22 -15.26 3.31
C PRO A 25 -5.01 -14.32 3.33
N HIS A 26 -4.66 -13.78 2.15
CA HIS A 26 -3.53 -12.88 1.96
C HIS A 26 -3.37 -11.81 3.06
N GLY A 27 -4.49 -11.26 3.53
CA GLY A 27 -4.56 -10.44 4.73
C GLY A 27 -4.16 -8.98 4.48
N PRO A 28 -3.72 -8.26 5.52
CA PRO A 28 -3.34 -6.86 5.39
C PRO A 28 -2.05 -6.71 4.60
N GLY A 29 -1.97 -5.63 3.84
CA GLY A 29 -0.78 -5.19 3.14
C GLY A 29 -0.62 -3.67 3.21
N VAL A 30 0.57 -3.20 2.88
CA VAL A 30 0.92 -1.77 2.95
C VAL A 30 1.64 -1.32 1.69
N VAL A 31 1.48 -0.05 1.35
CA VAL A 31 2.21 0.59 0.26
C VAL A 31 3.66 0.85 0.67
N ILE A 32 4.63 0.46 -0.16
CA ILE A 32 6.07 0.53 0.18
C ILE A 32 6.86 1.57 -0.62
N ASP A 33 6.29 2.13 -1.68
CA ASP A 33 6.97 3.00 -2.66
C ASP A 33 6.10 4.21 -3.04
N GLY A 34 5.53 4.87 -2.04
CA GLY A 34 4.76 6.10 -2.21
C GLY A 34 5.54 7.29 -2.80
N SER A 35 4.87 8.44 -2.91
CA SER A 35 5.44 9.65 -3.50
C SER A 35 6.73 10.12 -2.82
N LYS A 36 7.72 10.49 -3.63
CA LYS A 36 9.00 11.06 -3.16
C LYS A 36 8.93 12.57 -2.89
N THR A 37 7.88 13.24 -3.36
CA THR A 37 7.78 14.71 -3.38
C THR A 37 6.56 15.24 -2.64
N VAL A 38 5.53 14.41 -2.45
CA VAL A 38 4.27 14.81 -1.79
C VAL A 38 4.09 13.96 -0.54
N PHE A 39 3.99 14.67 0.59
CA PHE A 39 3.76 14.06 1.89
C PHE A 39 2.43 14.54 2.47
N ILE A 40 1.67 13.62 3.06
CA ILE A 40 0.42 13.89 3.78
C ILE A 40 0.66 13.46 5.22
N ASN A 41 0.52 14.37 6.19
CA ASN A 41 0.85 14.12 7.59
C ASN A 41 2.28 13.55 7.79
N ASN A 42 3.25 14.07 7.02
CA ASN A 42 4.65 13.61 7.03
C ASN A 42 4.86 12.17 6.54
N LEU A 43 3.90 11.59 5.82
CA LEU A 43 3.99 10.27 5.19
C LEU A 43 3.94 10.39 3.66
N PRO A 44 4.69 9.56 2.91
CA PRO A 44 4.60 9.53 1.44
C PRO A 44 3.17 9.30 0.96
N ALA A 45 2.67 10.15 0.07
CA ALA A 45 1.33 9.98 -0.49
C ALA A 45 1.27 8.81 -1.50
N CYS A 46 0.29 7.91 -1.35
CA CYS A 46 0.11 6.76 -2.25
C CYS A 46 -0.57 7.15 -3.56
N ARG A 47 -0.24 6.43 -4.65
CA ARG A 47 -0.61 6.76 -6.03
C ARG A 47 -0.89 5.51 -6.85
N MET A 48 -1.54 5.71 -7.99
CA MET A 48 -1.69 4.65 -8.98
C MET A 48 -0.31 4.17 -9.46
N GLY A 49 -0.11 2.86 -9.44
CA GLY A 49 1.16 2.21 -9.80
C GLY A 49 2.08 1.90 -8.63
N ASP A 50 1.81 2.43 -7.43
CA ASP A 50 2.57 2.09 -6.22
C ASP A 50 2.29 0.62 -5.83
N THR A 51 3.30 0.01 -5.22
CA THR A 51 3.41 -1.39 -4.79
C THR A 51 2.86 -1.59 -3.39
N ILE A 52 1.99 -2.58 -3.26
CA ILE A 52 1.48 -3.09 -1.98
C ILE A 52 2.17 -4.43 -1.70
N ILE A 53 2.70 -4.60 -0.49
CA ILE A 53 3.14 -5.90 0.01
C ILE A 53 2.14 -6.40 1.04
N GLU A 54 1.63 -7.62 0.84
CA GLU A 54 0.66 -8.30 1.69
C GLU A 54 1.34 -9.29 2.64
N ALA A 55 0.66 -9.64 3.73
CA ALA A 55 1.20 -10.57 4.73
C ALA A 55 1.49 -11.97 4.15
N LEU A 56 0.59 -12.49 3.31
CA LEU A 56 0.67 -13.85 2.74
C LEU A 56 0.46 -13.89 1.23
N GLY A 57 0.17 -12.74 0.61
CA GLY A 57 -0.06 -12.60 -0.83
C GLY A 57 1.17 -12.14 -1.62
N PRO A 58 1.15 -12.25 -2.96
CA PRO A 58 2.17 -11.64 -3.80
C PRO A 58 2.07 -10.10 -3.76
N PRO A 59 3.11 -9.38 -4.22
CA PRO A 59 3.04 -7.93 -4.37
C PRO A 59 1.93 -7.52 -5.35
N ASN A 60 1.18 -6.48 -4.97
CA ASN A 60 0.09 -5.91 -5.76
C ASN A 60 0.38 -4.47 -6.18
N LYS A 61 -0.42 -3.95 -7.11
CA LYS A 61 -0.36 -2.56 -7.58
C LYS A 61 -1.64 -1.82 -7.27
N ILE A 62 -1.54 -0.54 -6.91
CA ILE A 62 -2.70 0.35 -6.88
C ILE A 62 -3.14 0.61 -8.33
N ILE A 63 -4.23 -0.01 -8.76
CA ILE A 63 -4.69 0.05 -10.16
C ILE A 63 -5.55 1.28 -10.47
N LYS A 64 -6.05 1.99 -9.44
CA LYS A 64 -6.94 3.13 -9.64
C LYS A 64 -6.85 4.12 -8.48
N GLY A 65 -6.71 5.40 -8.81
CA GLY A 65 -6.87 6.53 -7.88
C GLY A 65 -8.07 7.41 -8.24
N ASN A 66 -8.15 8.60 -7.67
CA ASN A 66 -9.14 9.61 -8.07
C ASN A 66 -8.78 10.16 -9.48
N PRO A 67 -9.68 10.07 -10.49
CA PRO A 67 -9.38 10.50 -11.86
C PRO A 67 -9.01 11.98 -12.03
N THR A 68 -9.40 12.85 -11.10
CA THR A 68 -9.15 14.30 -11.20
C THR A 68 -7.95 14.75 -10.37
N VAL A 69 -7.23 13.83 -9.75
CA VAL A 69 -6.11 14.14 -8.83
C VAL A 69 -4.84 13.43 -9.30
N LEU A 70 -3.80 14.22 -9.50
CA LEU A 70 -2.43 13.74 -9.78
C LEU A 70 -1.52 14.13 -8.62
N ILE A 71 -0.72 13.18 -8.13
CA ILE A 71 0.16 13.37 -6.98
C ILE A 71 1.62 13.28 -7.43
N GLY A 72 2.35 14.38 -7.24
CA GLY A 72 3.79 14.43 -7.50
C GLY A 72 4.19 14.61 -8.97
N GLY A 73 3.25 14.98 -9.85
CA GLY A 73 3.46 15.16 -11.29
C GLY A 73 3.02 13.95 -12.10
#